data_AF-C1C1P3-F1
#
_entry.id   AF-C1C1P3-F1
#
_cell.length_a   1.000
_cell.length_b   1.000
_cell.length_c   1.000
_cell.angle_alpha   90.00
_cell.angle_beta   90.00
_cell.angle_gamma   90.00
#
_symmetry.space_group_name_H-M   'P 1'
#
loop_
_entity.id
_entity.type
_entity.pdbx_description
1 polymer ?
#
loop_
_entity_poly.entity_id
_entity_poly.type
_entity_poly.pdbx_seq_one_letter_code
_entity_poly.pdbx_strand_id
1 'polypeptide(L)'
;MANTPRGLFVSLFNNLKNSLKFRKSVLKSSTSLIGEDPFGNKYFEIPADPSRGKRRPVRWYTALNTPEVPTMQKPQTDGFDSELPAEWESWLRNRRDAAPTNEEVLRSLQMSEMKKINAAKLEEERVAQLKLEGISDAGAEPVPQDHERPFYPKRSDYELIPGEGEESKRGDRWKDFQNPYYKKDNS
;
A
#
# COMPACT_ATOMS: atom_id res chain seq x y z
N MET A 1 9.63 6.76 62.73
CA MET A 1 9.99 5.67 61.78
C MET A 1 9.38 6.03 60.43
N ALA A 2 10.19 6.55 59.51
CA ALA A 2 9.73 7.02 58.20
C ALA A 2 9.53 5.81 57.27
N ASN A 3 8.28 5.52 56.90
CA ASN A 3 7.96 4.47 55.94
C ASN A 3 8.42 4.92 54.55
N THR A 4 9.52 4.36 54.09
CA THR A 4 10.18 4.68 52.82
C THR A 4 9.26 4.37 51.64
N PRO A 5 8.94 5.32 50.75
CA PRO A 5 8.11 5.09 49.54
C PRO A 5 8.81 4.21 48.48
N ARG A 6 10.03 3.75 48.75
CA ARG A 6 10.88 2.96 47.84
C ARG A 6 10.27 1.59 47.49
N GLY A 7 9.39 1.03 48.32
CA GLY A 7 8.75 -0.27 48.05
C GLY A 7 7.60 -0.23 47.05
N LEU A 8 6.81 0.86 47.03
CA LEU A 8 5.62 0.98 46.17
C LEU A 8 5.99 1.21 44.69
N PHE A 9 7.00 2.04 44.43
CA PHE A 9 7.49 2.22 43.06
C PHE A 9 8.17 0.96 42.52
N VAL A 10 8.87 0.21 43.38
CA VAL A 10 9.49 -1.06 43.00
C VAL A 10 8.43 -2.13 42.72
N SER A 11 7.34 -2.21 43.50
CA SER A 11 6.24 -3.15 43.24
C SER A 11 5.48 -2.81 41.96
N LEU A 12 5.20 -1.52 41.70
CA LEU A 12 4.61 -1.05 40.44
C LEU A 12 5.50 -1.39 39.24
N PHE A 13 6.81 -1.16 39.34
CA PHE A 13 7.74 -1.45 38.26
C PHE A 13 7.93 -2.95 38.03
N ASN A 14 7.92 -3.77 39.09
CA ASN A 14 7.96 -5.22 38.97
C ASN A 14 6.67 -5.78 38.37
N ASN A 15 5.50 -5.24 38.74
CA ASN A 15 4.22 -5.59 38.13
C ASN A 15 4.17 -5.17 36.64
N LEU A 16 4.73 -4.01 36.28
CA LEU A 16 4.88 -3.57 34.90
C LEU A 16 5.82 -4.50 34.10
N LYS A 17 6.98 -4.85 34.66
CA LYS A 17 7.90 -5.81 34.03
C LYS A 17 7.27 -7.19 33.86
N ASN A 18 6.52 -7.67 34.85
CA ASN A 18 5.87 -8.98 34.79
C ASN A 18 4.71 -9.00 33.78
N SER A 19 3.94 -7.90 33.65
CA SER A 19 2.89 -7.80 32.64
C SER A 19 3.45 -7.76 31.21
N LEU A 20 4.60 -7.09 31.00
CA LEU A 20 5.31 -7.07 29.70
C LEU A 20 5.94 -8.42 29.32
N LYS A 21 6.46 -9.18 30.29
CA LYS A 21 7.09 -10.50 30.06
C LYS A 21 6.08 -11.57 29.68
N PHE A 22 4.90 -11.60 30.32
CA PHE A 22 3.85 -12.59 30.02
C PHE A 22 3.36 -12.47 28.57
N ARG A 23 3.25 -11.25 28.06
CA ARG A 23 2.81 -10.99 26.67
C ARG A 23 3.78 -11.58 25.63
N LYS A 24 5.10 -11.47 25.85
CA LYS A 24 6.12 -11.98 24.92
C LYS A 24 6.22 -13.50 24.91
N SER A 25 6.12 -14.13 26.09
CA SER A 25 6.16 -15.59 26.21
C SER A 25 4.95 -16.27 25.58
N VAL A 26 3.74 -15.76 25.83
CA VAL A 26 2.51 -16.31 25.26
C VAL A 26 2.47 -16.14 23.74
N LEU A 27 2.88 -14.97 23.22
CA LEU A 27 2.96 -14.77 21.77
C LEU A 27 3.96 -15.72 21.10
N LYS A 28 5.06 -16.11 21.77
CA LYS A 28 6.08 -16.99 21.20
C LYS A 28 5.68 -18.47 21.27
N SER A 29 4.94 -18.89 22.28
CA SER A 29 4.52 -20.29 22.46
C SER A 29 3.27 -20.67 21.67
N SER A 30 2.43 -19.70 21.29
CA SER A 30 1.19 -19.95 20.52
C SER A 30 1.35 -19.84 19.01
N THR A 31 2.58 -19.65 18.52
CA THR A 31 2.86 -19.50 17.09
C THR A 31 2.91 -20.87 16.43
N SER A 32 1.92 -21.19 15.61
CA SER A 32 1.95 -22.38 14.76
C SER A 32 2.50 -22.01 13.37
N LEU A 33 3.46 -22.80 12.87
CA LEU A 33 3.88 -22.72 11.46
C LEU A 33 2.81 -23.41 10.61
N ILE A 34 2.18 -22.63 9.73
CA ILE A 34 1.07 -23.11 8.90
C ILE A 34 1.55 -23.67 7.57
N GLY A 35 2.52 -23.00 6.94
CA GLY A 35 3.03 -23.44 5.65
C GLY A 35 4.15 -22.55 5.11
N GLU A 36 4.67 -22.97 3.98
CA GLU A 36 5.73 -22.30 3.24
C GLU A 36 5.31 -22.13 1.78
N ASP A 37 5.64 -20.98 1.20
CA ASP A 37 5.41 -20.63 -0.20
C ASP A 37 6.45 -21.30 -1.13
N PRO A 38 6.14 -21.56 -2.41
CA PRO A 38 7.15 -21.71 -3.47
C PRO A 38 8.31 -20.69 -3.44
N PHE A 39 8.05 -19.46 -2.96
CA PHE A 39 9.06 -18.40 -2.82
C PHE A 39 9.91 -18.48 -1.53
N GLY A 40 9.66 -19.48 -0.66
CA GLY A 40 10.39 -19.66 0.60
C GLY A 40 9.90 -18.76 1.75
N ASN A 41 8.77 -18.07 1.59
CA ASN A 41 8.13 -17.32 2.67
C ASN A 41 7.46 -18.28 3.66
N LYS A 42 7.62 -18.03 4.97
CA LYS A 42 7.05 -18.86 6.03
C LYS A 42 5.89 -18.16 6.70
N TYR A 43 4.76 -18.85 6.86
CA TYR A 43 3.52 -18.28 7.36
C TYR A 43 3.15 -18.83 8.73
N PHE A 44 2.70 -17.93 9.60
CA PHE A 44 2.41 -18.21 11.00
C PHE A 44 1.04 -17.72 11.40
N GLU A 45 0.39 -18.46 12.30
CA GLU A 45 -0.90 -18.10 12.87
C GLU A 45 -0.91 -18.26 14.39
N ILE A 46 -1.52 -17.29 15.07
CA ILE A 46 -1.99 -17.42 16.45
C ILE A 46 -3.51 -17.52 16.39
N PRO A 47 -4.11 -18.62 16.90
CA PRO A 47 -5.56 -18.79 16.90
C PRO A 47 -6.24 -17.72 17.75
N ALA A 48 -7.50 -17.43 17.42
CA ALA A 48 -8.34 -16.54 18.21
C ALA A 48 -8.52 -17.10 19.63
N ASP A 49 -8.47 -16.23 20.64
CA ASP A 49 -8.75 -16.56 22.05
C ASP A 49 -9.91 -15.66 22.51
N PRO A 50 -11.17 -16.11 22.33
CA PRO A 50 -12.35 -15.32 22.69
C PRO A 50 -12.40 -14.98 24.18
N SER A 51 -11.86 -15.85 25.05
CA SER A 51 -11.81 -15.64 26.51
C SER A 51 -10.96 -14.43 26.88
N ARG A 52 -9.91 -14.16 26.10
CA ARG A 52 -9.04 -12.98 26.25
C ARG A 52 -9.41 -11.79 25.38
N GLY A 53 -10.61 -11.79 24.78
CA GLY A 53 -11.09 -10.69 23.93
C GLY A 53 -10.44 -10.63 22.54
N LYS A 54 -9.63 -11.63 22.15
CA LYS A 54 -9.05 -11.72 20.81
C LYS A 54 -10.01 -12.46 19.89
N ARG A 55 -10.87 -11.72 19.19
CA ARG A 55 -11.94 -12.29 18.35
C ARG A 55 -11.47 -12.79 16.98
N ARG A 56 -10.28 -12.39 16.53
CA ARG A 56 -9.72 -12.77 15.22
C ARG A 56 -8.33 -13.40 15.39
N PRO A 57 -7.97 -14.37 14.53
CA PRO A 57 -6.62 -14.89 14.49
C PRO A 57 -5.66 -13.78 14.06
N VAL A 58 -4.42 -13.88 14.54
CA VAL A 58 -3.33 -12.99 14.12
C VAL A 58 -2.43 -13.79 13.20
N ARG A 59 -2.26 -13.31 11.98
CA ARG A 59 -1.50 -13.97 10.92
C ARG A 59 -0.37 -13.05 10.47
N TRP A 60 0.80 -13.62 10.26
CA TRP A 60 1.97 -12.90 9.75
C TRP A 60 2.88 -13.87 9.00
N TYR A 61 3.86 -13.31 8.30
CA TYR A 61 4.85 -14.10 7.58
C TYR A 61 6.25 -13.59 7.84
N THR A 62 7.24 -14.44 7.57
CA THR A 62 8.64 -14.10 7.55
C THR A 62 9.16 -14.39 6.15
N ALA A 63 9.70 -13.37 5.47
CA ALA A 63 10.35 -13.56 4.18
C ALA A 63 11.76 -14.14 4.37
N LEU A 64 12.17 -15.02 3.45
CA LEU A 64 13.47 -15.71 3.49
C LEU A 64 14.66 -14.74 3.55
N ASN A 65 14.57 -13.63 2.81
CA ASN A 65 15.66 -12.67 2.64
C ASN A 65 15.64 -11.51 3.63
N THR A 66 14.72 -11.51 4.60
CA THR A 66 14.74 -10.47 5.64
C THR A 66 15.80 -10.85 6.66
N PRO A 67 16.92 -10.11 6.80
CA PRO A 67 17.85 -10.37 7.89
C PRO A 67 17.07 -10.28 9.20
N GLU A 68 17.35 -11.18 10.15
CA GLU A 68 16.77 -11.14 11.49
C GLU A 68 17.25 -9.89 12.21
N VAL A 69 16.69 -8.73 11.87
CA VAL A 69 17.06 -7.47 12.50
C VAL A 69 16.48 -7.52 13.92
N PRO A 70 17.30 -7.43 14.98
CA PRO A 70 16.84 -7.55 16.37
C PRO A 70 15.99 -6.35 16.83
N THR A 71 15.79 -5.36 15.95
CA THR A 71 15.04 -4.15 16.23
C THR A 71 13.55 -4.38 15.92
N MET A 72 12.66 -3.84 16.76
CA MET A 72 11.21 -3.78 16.54
C MET A 72 10.80 -2.89 15.34
N GLN A 73 11.66 -2.80 14.32
CA GLN A 73 11.30 -2.22 13.04
C GLN A 73 10.42 -3.25 12.36
N LYS A 74 9.16 -2.88 12.17
CA LYS A 74 8.16 -3.58 11.36
C LYS A 74 8.89 -4.23 10.16
N PRO A 75 8.72 -5.54 9.89
CA PRO A 75 9.20 -6.08 8.63
C PRO A 75 8.67 -5.16 7.53
N GLN A 76 9.54 -4.80 6.61
CA GLN A 76 9.34 -3.83 5.54
C GLN A 76 8.33 -4.41 4.53
N THR A 77 7.10 -4.66 4.97
CA THR A 77 6.12 -5.53 4.31
C THR A 77 4.68 -5.12 4.63
N ASP A 78 4.46 -3.83 4.87
CA ASP A 78 3.10 -3.26 4.96
C ASP A 78 2.77 -2.39 3.72
N GLY A 79 3.68 -2.35 2.74
CA GLY A 79 3.43 -1.73 1.45
C GLY A 79 2.64 -2.68 0.54
N PHE A 80 1.80 -2.12 -0.33
CA PHE A 80 1.13 -2.85 -1.41
C PHE A 80 2.12 -3.56 -2.36
N ASP A 81 3.41 -3.20 -2.29
CA ASP A 81 4.48 -3.64 -3.21
C ASP A 81 5.18 -4.94 -2.79
N SER A 82 4.73 -5.63 -1.74
CA SER A 82 5.29 -6.94 -1.40
C SER A 82 4.86 -8.00 -2.44
N GLU A 83 5.83 -8.60 -3.13
CA GLU A 83 5.64 -9.72 -4.09
C GLU A 83 5.19 -11.02 -3.36
N LEU A 84 3.98 -11.01 -2.81
CA LEU A 84 3.34 -12.17 -2.22
C LEU A 84 2.38 -12.81 -3.23
N PRO A 85 2.22 -14.15 -3.22
CA PRO A 85 1.12 -14.75 -3.94
C PRO A 85 -0.21 -14.22 -3.41
N ALA A 86 -1.11 -13.91 -4.33
CA ALA A 86 -2.45 -13.40 -4.01
C ALA A 86 -3.22 -14.31 -3.04
N GLU A 87 -2.95 -15.62 -3.09
CA GLU A 87 -3.61 -16.59 -2.23
C GLU A 87 -3.22 -16.43 -0.75
N TRP A 88 -1.92 -16.26 -0.52
CA TRP A 88 -1.35 -16.03 0.82
C TRP A 88 -1.67 -14.64 1.35
N GLU A 89 -1.69 -13.62 0.49
CA GLU A 89 -2.12 -12.27 0.86
C GLU A 89 -3.57 -12.26 1.36
N SER A 90 -4.45 -12.96 0.66
CA SER A 90 -5.86 -13.08 1.05
C SER A 90 -6.03 -13.79 2.40
N TRP A 91 -5.22 -14.83 2.66
CA TRP A 91 -5.22 -15.51 3.95
C TRP A 91 -4.66 -14.63 5.08
N LEU A 92 -3.54 -13.93 4.87
CA LEU A 92 -2.97 -12.98 5.85
C LEU A 92 -3.95 -11.86 6.24
N ARG A 93 -4.74 -11.38 5.26
CA ARG A 93 -5.77 -10.36 5.49
C ARG A 93 -7.07 -10.89 6.09
N ASN A 94 -7.11 -12.16 6.50
CA ASN A 94 -8.30 -12.84 7.01
C ASN A 94 -9.49 -12.81 6.03
N ARG A 95 -9.24 -12.79 4.71
CA ARG A 95 -10.28 -12.96 3.69
C ARG A 95 -10.62 -14.43 3.46
N ARG A 96 -9.65 -15.32 3.71
CA ARG A 96 -9.81 -16.77 3.70
C ARG A 96 -9.59 -17.35 5.10
N ASP A 97 -10.37 -18.35 5.48
CA ASP A 97 -10.19 -19.03 6.76
C ASP A 97 -9.04 -20.06 6.70
N ALA A 98 -9.01 -20.87 5.64
CA ALA A 98 -7.99 -21.89 5.41
C ALA A 98 -6.79 -21.34 4.62
N ALA A 99 -5.60 -21.84 4.94
CA ALA A 99 -4.38 -21.54 4.20
C ALA A 99 -4.41 -22.16 2.80
N PRO A 100 -3.84 -21.49 1.79
CA PRO A 100 -3.79 -22.01 0.43
C PRO A 100 -2.86 -23.21 0.31
N THR A 101 -3.09 -24.03 -0.71
CA THR A 101 -2.21 -25.17 -1.03
C THR A 101 -1.13 -24.76 -2.03
N ASN A 102 0.00 -25.47 -2.03
CA ASN A 102 1.10 -25.18 -2.96
C ASN A 102 0.68 -25.35 -4.43
N GLU A 103 -0.15 -26.36 -4.72
CA GLU A 103 -0.67 -26.60 -6.08
C GLU A 103 -1.57 -25.46 -6.56
N GLU A 104 -2.40 -24.91 -5.67
CA GLU A 104 -3.26 -23.77 -5.96
C GLU A 104 -2.44 -22.51 -6.29
N VAL A 105 -1.42 -22.23 -5.48
CA VAL A 105 -0.49 -21.12 -5.71
C VAL A 105 0.22 -21.26 -7.06
N LEU A 106 0.72 -22.46 -7.38
CA LEU A 106 1.38 -22.73 -8.67
C LEU A 106 0.43 -22.57 -9.86
N ARG A 107 -0.81 -23.05 -9.75
CA ARG A 107 -1.83 -22.83 -10.79
C ARG A 107 -2.10 -21.34 -11.01
N SER A 108 -2.23 -20.58 -9.93
CA SER A 108 -2.48 -19.13 -9.99
C SER A 108 -1.33 -18.40 -10.70
N LEU A 109 -0.07 -18.78 -10.39
CA LEU A 109 1.13 -18.28 -11.07
C LEU A 109 1.11 -18.60 -12.57
N GLN A 110 0.86 -19.85 -12.96
CA GLN A 110 0.76 -20.25 -14.36
C GLN A 110 -0.32 -19.46 -15.12
N MET A 111 -1.50 -19.29 -14.52
CA MET A 111 -2.58 -18.50 -15.11
C MET A 111 -2.18 -17.02 -15.26
N SER A 112 -1.43 -16.47 -14.30
CA SER A 112 -0.94 -15.09 -14.35
C SER A 112 0.07 -14.89 -15.50
N GLU A 113 0.98 -15.84 -15.70
CA GLU A 113 1.96 -15.82 -16.79
C GLU A 113 1.29 -15.94 -18.15
N MET A 114 0.34 -16.88 -18.29
CA MET A 114 -0.43 -17.03 -19.52
C MET A 114 -1.21 -15.75 -19.86
N LYS A 115 -1.82 -15.09 -18.87
CA LYS A 115 -2.51 -13.81 -19.07
C LYS A 115 -1.55 -12.71 -19.53
N LYS A 116 -0.35 -12.63 -18.95
CA LYS A 116 0.67 -11.66 -19.38
C LYS A 116 1.06 -11.86 -20.85
N ILE A 117 1.28 -13.12 -21.25
CA ILE A 117 1.62 -13.45 -22.64
C ILE A 117 0.47 -13.11 -23.59
N ASN A 118 -0.76 -13.49 -23.23
CA ASN A 118 -1.93 -13.21 -24.07
C ASN A 118 -2.22 -11.71 -24.17
N ALA A 119 -2.05 -10.96 -23.08
CA ALA A 119 -2.18 -9.51 -23.07
C ALA A 119 -1.13 -8.83 -23.97
N ALA A 120 0.13 -9.29 -23.92
CA ALA A 120 1.17 -8.77 -24.80
C ALA A 120 0.85 -9.02 -26.29
N LYS A 121 0.38 -10.22 -26.64
CA LYS A 121 -0.04 -10.53 -28.02
C LYS A 121 -1.21 -9.67 -28.49
N LEU A 122 -2.21 -9.50 -27.64
CA LEU A 122 -3.37 -8.67 -27.95
C LEU A 122 -2.98 -7.20 -28.14
N GLU A 123 -2.02 -6.71 -27.36
CA GLU A 123 -1.49 -5.36 -27.52
C GLU A 123 -0.68 -5.21 -28.82
N GLU A 124 0.14 -6.19 -29.18
CA GLU A 124 0.86 -6.22 -30.47
C GLU A 124 -0.10 -6.20 -31.66
N GLU A 125 -1.18 -7.01 -31.61
CA GLU A 125 -2.23 -7.04 -32.63
C GLU A 125 -2.97 -5.71 -32.72
N ARG A 126 -3.35 -5.12 -31.58
CA ARG A 126 -3.98 -3.80 -31.48
C ARG A 126 -3.09 -2.73 -32.13
N VAL A 127 -1.80 -2.71 -31.78
CA VAL A 127 -0.82 -1.76 -32.33
C VAL A 127 -0.63 -1.97 -33.84
N ALA A 128 -0.63 -3.20 -34.33
CA ALA A 128 -0.53 -3.49 -35.76
C ALA A 128 -1.77 -3.02 -36.55
N GLN A 129 -2.97 -3.21 -36.01
CA GLN A 129 -4.22 -2.72 -36.60
C GLN A 129 -4.25 -1.20 -36.69
N LEU A 130 -3.89 -0.50 -35.60
CA LEU A 130 -3.81 0.97 -35.58
C LEU A 130 -2.83 1.52 -36.63
N LYS A 131 -1.68 0.87 -36.81
CA LYS A 131 -0.70 1.23 -37.85
C LYS A 131 -1.25 1.09 -39.27
N LEU A 132 -2.06 0.05 -39.53
CA LEU A 132 -2.69 -0.17 -40.84
C LEU A 132 -3.78 0.87 -41.13
N GLU A 133 -4.51 1.31 -40.11
CA GLU A 133 -5.55 2.35 -40.22
C GLU A 133 -4.96 3.76 -40.48
N GLY A 134 -3.63 3.89 -40.57
CA GLY A 134 -2.96 5.15 -40.87
C GLY A 134 -3.00 6.14 -39.70
N ILE A 135 -3.39 5.68 -38.52
CA ILE A 135 -3.28 6.43 -37.26
C ILE A 135 -1.80 6.34 -36.87
N SER A 136 -1.01 7.28 -37.39
CA SER A 136 0.45 7.31 -37.34
C SER A 136 1.04 7.45 -35.94
N ASP A 137 0.21 7.68 -34.93
CA ASP A 137 0.66 7.75 -33.56
C ASP A 137 0.59 6.37 -32.94
N ALA A 138 1.72 5.65 -33.01
CA ALA A 138 2.07 4.57 -32.10
C ALA A 138 2.14 4.99 -30.61
N GLY A 139 1.60 6.18 -30.28
CA GLY A 139 1.37 6.74 -28.95
C GLY A 139 -0.08 7.19 -28.74
N ALA A 140 -1.04 6.69 -29.52
CA ALA A 140 -2.45 6.85 -29.17
C ALA A 140 -2.66 6.26 -27.77
N GLU A 141 -2.80 7.15 -26.78
CA GLU A 141 -3.01 6.75 -25.39
C GLU A 141 -4.16 5.74 -25.35
N PRO A 142 -4.02 4.64 -24.57
CA PRO A 142 -5.08 3.67 -24.44
C PRO A 142 -6.37 4.44 -24.13
N VAL A 143 -7.44 4.17 -24.89
CA VAL A 143 -8.74 4.81 -24.65
C VAL A 143 -9.03 4.64 -23.17
N PRO A 144 -9.18 5.74 -22.40
CA PRO A 144 -9.23 5.65 -20.96
C PRO A 144 -10.37 4.70 -20.59
N GLN A 145 -10.02 3.73 -19.74
CA GLN A 145 -11.01 2.77 -19.24
C GLN A 145 -12.12 3.55 -18.53
N ASP A 146 -13.32 2.98 -18.42
CA ASP A 146 -14.46 3.73 -17.88
C ASP A 146 -14.23 4.32 -16.47
N HIS A 147 -13.31 3.74 -15.69
CA HIS A 147 -12.90 4.26 -14.38
C HIS A 147 -11.86 5.38 -14.42
N GLU A 148 -11.15 5.54 -15.53
CA GLU A 148 -10.21 6.65 -15.78
C GLU A 148 -10.94 7.85 -16.40
N ARG A 149 -12.14 7.64 -16.94
CA ARG A 149 -13.01 8.71 -17.40
C ARG A 149 -13.49 9.53 -16.19
N PRO A 150 -13.48 10.87 -16.28
CA PRO A 150 -14.03 11.67 -15.21
C PRO A 150 -15.52 11.33 -15.01
N PHE A 151 -15.97 11.28 -13.76
CA PHE A 151 -17.36 10.99 -13.38
C PHE A 151 -18.39 11.94 -14.01
N TYR A 152 -17.94 13.10 -14.47
CA TYR A 152 -18.75 14.17 -15.04
C TYR A 152 -18.09 14.66 -16.34
N PRO A 153 -18.88 15.00 -17.37
CA PRO A 153 -18.36 15.58 -18.58
C PRO A 153 -17.66 16.91 -18.23
N LYS A 154 -16.37 17.01 -18.57
CA LYS A 154 -15.63 18.27 -18.45
C LYS A 154 -16.23 19.25 -19.45
N ARG A 155 -16.92 20.26 -18.95
CA ARG A 155 -17.43 21.34 -19.79
C ARG A 155 -16.42 22.49 -19.80
N SER A 156 -16.24 23.12 -20.95
CA SER A 156 -15.29 24.21 -21.15
C SER A 156 -15.76 25.54 -20.53
N ASP A 157 -17.03 25.65 -20.14
CA ASP A 157 -17.65 26.82 -19.53
C ASP A 157 -17.38 26.95 -18.01
N TYR A 158 -16.90 25.89 -17.35
CA TYR A 158 -16.58 25.90 -15.92
C TYR A 158 -15.07 25.85 -15.66
N GLU A 159 -14.61 26.65 -14.71
CA GLU A 159 -13.24 26.61 -14.22
C GLU A 159 -13.01 25.32 -13.40
N LEU A 160 -11.92 24.59 -13.70
CA LEU A 160 -11.51 23.40 -12.95
C LEU A 160 -10.93 23.76 -11.59
N ILE A 161 -10.20 24.88 -11.53
CA ILE A 161 -9.62 25.45 -10.33
C ILE A 161 -10.23 26.86 -10.17
N PRO A 162 -10.98 27.13 -9.09
CA PRO A 162 -11.60 28.43 -8.89
C PRO A 162 -10.56 29.56 -8.92
N GLY A 163 -10.72 30.50 -9.85
CA GLY A 163 -9.86 31.70 -9.97
C GLY A 163 -8.69 31.59 -10.95
N GLU A 164 -8.43 30.42 -11.53
CA GLU A 164 -7.35 30.22 -12.52
C GLU A 164 -7.59 31.05 -13.80
N GLY A 165 -8.85 31.11 -14.26
CA GLY A 165 -9.24 31.94 -15.41
C GLY A 165 -9.12 33.44 -15.15
N GLU A 166 -9.20 33.86 -13.89
CA GLU A 166 -8.97 35.25 -13.47
C GLU A 166 -7.50 35.58 -13.25
N GLU A 167 -6.65 34.61 -12.87
CA GLU A 167 -5.21 34.81 -12.66
C GLU A 167 -4.49 35.18 -13.96
N SER A 168 -4.83 34.53 -15.09
CA SER A 168 -4.28 34.91 -16.40
C SER A 168 -4.62 36.38 -16.74
N LYS A 169 -5.84 36.81 -16.41
CA LYS A 169 -6.30 38.20 -16.59
C LYS A 169 -5.72 39.17 -15.55
N ARG A 170 -5.40 38.71 -14.33
CA ARG A 170 -4.73 39.50 -13.27
C ARG A 170 -3.28 39.79 -13.64
N GLY A 171 -2.55 38.85 -14.25
CA GLY A 171 -1.17 39.02 -14.67
C GLY A 171 -0.96 40.18 -15.65
N ASP A 172 -1.92 40.41 -16.55
CA ASP A 172 -1.86 41.54 -17.49
C ASP A 172 -2.16 42.90 -16.84
N ARG A 173 -3.03 42.94 -15.82
CA ARG A 173 -3.37 44.18 -15.11
C ARG A 173 -2.18 44.85 -14.39
N TRP A 174 -1.15 44.08 -14.03
CA TRP A 174 0.05 44.59 -13.36
C TRP A 174 1.10 45.16 -14.32
N LYS A 175 1.05 44.80 -15.61
CA LYS A 175 1.96 45.36 -16.64
C LYS A 175 1.63 46.83 -16.94
N ASP A 176 0.36 47.17 -16.90
CA ASP A 176 -0.14 48.52 -17.17
C ASP A 176 -0.13 49.43 -15.93
N PHE A 177 0.20 48.87 -14.75
CA PHE A 177 0.24 49.62 -13.51
C PHE A 177 1.47 50.55 -13.46
N GLN A 178 1.27 51.81 -13.85
CA GLN A 178 2.26 52.87 -13.64
C GLN A 178 2.22 53.32 -12.19
N ASN A 179 3.28 53.03 -11.43
CA ASN A 179 3.39 53.46 -10.04
C ASN A 179 3.45 55.00 -9.97
N PRO A 180 2.48 55.68 -9.33
CA PRO A 180 2.41 57.14 -9.28
C PRO A 180 3.55 57.79 -8.49
N TYR A 181 4.31 57.00 -7.72
CA TYR A 181 5.45 57.46 -6.94
C TYR A 181 6.80 57.24 -7.63
N TYR A 182 6.81 56.61 -8.82
CA TYR A 182 8.03 56.40 -9.58
C TYR A 182 8.29 57.62 -10.47
N LYS A 183 9.22 58.49 -10.06
CA LYS A 183 9.72 59.56 -10.93
C LYS A 183 10.62 58.92 -11.99
N LYS A 184 10.19 58.96 -13.25
CA LYS A 184 11.08 58.68 -14.38
C LYS A 184 12.05 59.84 -14.48
N ASP A 185 13.30 59.61 -14.09
CA ASP A 185 14.37 60.56 -14.35
C ASP A 185 14.55 60.64 -15.87
N ASN A 186 14.13 61.78 -16.44
CA ASN A 186 14.26 62.04 -17.87
C ASN A 186 15.74 62.28 -18.19
N SER A 187 16.33 61.37 -18.97
CA SER A 187 17.58 61.55 -19.72
C SER A 187 17.30 62.11 -21.10
#